data_AF-A0A7S2CGU9-F1
#
_entry.id   AF-A0A7S2CGU9-F1
#
_cell.length_a   1.000
_cell.length_b   1.000
_cell.length_c   1.000
_cell.angle_alpha   90.00
_cell.angle_beta   90.00
_cell.angle_gamma   90.00
#
_symmetry.space_group_name_H-M   'P 1'
#
loop_
_entity.id
_entity.type
_entity.pdbx_description
1 polymer ?
#
loop_
_entity_poly.entity_id
_entity_poly.type
_entity_poly.pdbx_seq_one_letter_code
_entity_poly.pdbx_strand_id
1 'polypeptide(L)'
;LGGAIFCWIEGSTFVDGIYWATITAITVGYGDVVAKSDGGMVFSCFFMLFGATIMANVIGLPTEVFMGRMNRDKIDQVLNAKIDRALFEEMDEDGSGDISKDEFLLYMLENLGLVEREKLRLLNTRFLELEEAGVLEKYKNDVTAENKKKDEAKKARELEAEQNGGGVKFVV
;
A
#
# COMPACT_ATOMS: atom_id res chain seq x y z
N LEU A 1 8.26 -20.56 31.58
CA LEU A 1 7.66 -21.91 31.69
C LEU A 1 8.57 -22.98 31.10
N GLY A 2 8.86 -22.97 29.79
CA GLY A 2 9.73 -23.98 29.16
C GLY A 2 11.11 -24.14 29.83
N GLY A 3 11.80 -23.03 30.09
CA GLY A 3 13.10 -23.06 30.76
C GLY A 3 13.07 -23.53 32.22
N ALA A 4 11.95 -23.33 32.93
CA ALA A 4 11.80 -23.81 34.30
C ALA A 4 11.60 -25.34 34.36
N ILE A 5 10.84 -25.89 33.41
CA ILE A 5 10.65 -27.34 33.26
C ILE A 5 11.96 -28.00 32.87
N PHE A 6 12.71 -27.39 31.95
CA PHE A 6 14.03 -27.87 31.55
C PHE A 6 15.01 -27.89 32.74
N CYS A 7 15.09 -26.79 33.50
CA CYS A 7 15.91 -26.69 34.71
C CYS A 7 15.56 -27.77 35.74
N TRP A 8 14.26 -28.08 35.93
CA TRP A 8 13.81 -29.12 36.84
C TRP A 8 14.20 -30.54 36.38
N ILE A 9 14.10 -30.83 35.08
CA ILE A 9 14.43 -32.15 34.52
C ILE A 9 15.96 -32.39 34.48
N GLU A 10 16.72 -31.39 34.05
CA GLU A 10 18.17 -31.50 33.83
C GLU A 10 19.00 -31.10 35.06
N GLY A 11 18.37 -30.64 36.15
CA GLY A 11 19.07 -30.14 37.34
C GLY A 11 19.99 -28.94 37.06
N SER A 12 19.72 -28.21 35.97
CA SER A 12 20.50 -27.04 35.55
C SER A 12 20.20 -25.82 36.42
N THR A 13 20.97 -24.75 36.28
CA THR A 13 20.59 -23.49 36.95
C THR A 13 19.36 -22.88 36.27
N PHE A 14 18.62 -22.04 36.99
CA PHE A 14 17.47 -21.33 36.42
C PHE A 14 17.87 -20.42 35.24
N VAL A 15 19.07 -19.85 35.30
CA VAL A 15 19.64 -19.01 34.25
C VAL A 15 19.88 -19.84 32.99
N ASP A 16 20.50 -21.02 33.11
CA ASP A 16 20.75 -21.93 31.99
C ASP A 16 19.44 -22.40 31.35
N GLY A 17 18.42 -22.67 32.16
CA GLY A 17 17.09 -23.05 31.67
C GLY A 17 16.41 -21.94 30.85
N ILE A 18 16.46 -20.68 31.31
CA ILE A 18 15.96 -19.53 30.56
C ILE A 18 16.76 -19.34 29.27
N TYR A 19 18.08 -19.43 29.37
CA TYR A 19 18.98 -19.30 28.23
C TYR A 19 18.66 -20.34 27.15
N TRP A 20 18.62 -21.62 27.52
CA TRP A 20 18.26 -22.73 26.64
C TRP A 20 16.90 -22.50 25.95
N ALA A 21 15.87 -22.15 26.73
CA ALA A 21 14.54 -21.92 26.20
C ALA A 21 14.51 -20.74 25.21
N THR A 22 15.28 -19.69 25.48
CA THR A 22 15.34 -18.49 24.64
C THR A 22 16.03 -18.80 23.32
N ILE A 23 17.27 -19.32 23.34
CA ILE A 23 18.06 -19.61 22.12
C ILE A 23 17.39 -20.67 21.24
N THR A 24 16.64 -21.59 21.85
CA THR A 24 15.87 -22.61 21.14
C THR A 24 14.62 -22.00 20.49
N ALA A 25 13.89 -21.13 21.19
CA ALA A 25 12.70 -20.47 20.66
C ALA A 25 13.00 -19.50 19.51
N ILE A 26 14.15 -18.81 19.55
CA ILE A 26 14.62 -17.94 18.45
C ILE A 26 15.41 -18.70 17.38
N THR A 27 15.48 -20.03 17.46
CA THR A 27 16.15 -20.92 16.49
C THR A 27 17.66 -20.67 16.30
N VAL A 28 18.33 -20.01 17.26
CA VAL A 28 19.79 -19.79 17.21
C VAL A 28 20.55 -21.06 17.57
N GLY A 29 20.17 -21.71 18.68
CA GLY A 29 20.64 -23.06 19.05
C GLY A 29 22.17 -23.25 19.10
N TYR A 30 22.88 -22.47 19.92
CA TYR A 30 24.35 -22.59 20.05
C TYR A 30 24.86 -23.98 20.47
N GLY A 31 24.03 -24.76 21.17
CA GLY A 31 24.35 -26.14 21.57
C GLY A 31 25.27 -26.28 22.79
N ASP A 32 25.52 -25.18 23.49
CA ASP A 32 26.30 -25.09 24.74
C ASP A 32 25.50 -25.56 25.96
N VAL A 33 24.20 -25.25 26.00
CA VAL A 33 23.25 -25.84 26.96
C VAL A 33 22.29 -26.74 26.17
N VAL A 34 22.24 -28.03 26.51
CA VAL A 34 21.42 -29.05 25.84
C VAL A 34 20.90 -30.06 26.85
N ALA A 35 19.76 -30.69 26.54
CA ALA A 35 19.26 -31.80 27.34
C ALA A 35 20.20 -33.01 27.24
N LYS A 36 20.53 -33.60 28.39
CA LYS A 36 21.37 -34.80 28.50
C LYS A 36 20.57 -36.00 28.99
N SER A 37 19.49 -35.77 29.72
CA SER A 37 18.60 -36.84 30.19
C SER A 37 17.62 -37.27 29.11
N ASP A 38 17.18 -38.52 29.14
CA ASP A 38 16.16 -39.04 28.23
C ASP A 38 14.85 -38.24 28.33
N GLY A 39 14.46 -37.85 29.55
CA GLY A 39 13.28 -37.01 29.78
C GLY A 39 13.43 -35.60 29.19
N GLY A 40 14.60 -35.00 29.35
CA GLY A 40 14.90 -33.66 28.82
C GLY A 40 14.94 -33.66 27.30
N MET A 41 15.46 -34.72 26.67
CA MET A 41 15.47 -34.87 25.21
C MET A 41 14.05 -34.94 24.66
N VAL A 42 13.18 -35.77 25.24
CA VAL A 42 11.77 -35.88 24.83
C VAL A 42 11.05 -34.53 25.01
N PHE A 43 11.24 -33.87 26.15
CA PHE A 43 10.67 -32.53 26.38
C PHE A 43 11.16 -31.50 25.35
N SER A 44 12.47 -31.51 25.05
CA SER A 44 13.09 -30.60 24.09
C SER A 44 12.48 -30.76 22.70
N CYS A 45 12.22 -31.99 22.26
CA CYS A 45 11.54 -32.27 20.99
C CYS A 45 10.14 -31.63 20.93
N PHE A 46 9.32 -31.81 21.97
CA PHE A 46 7.99 -31.18 22.03
C PHE A 46 8.09 -29.66 22.11
N PHE A 47 9.05 -29.13 22.88
CA PHE A 47 9.28 -27.70 23.00
C PHE A 47 9.66 -27.07 21.66
N MET A 48 10.49 -27.74 20.85
CA MET A 48 10.84 -27.24 19.51
C MET A 48 9.64 -27.25 18.56
N LEU A 49 8.80 -28.30 18.59
CA LEU A 49 7.63 -28.39 17.71
C LEU A 49 6.57 -27.32 18.00
N PHE A 50 6.26 -27.08 19.27
CA PHE A 50 5.18 -26.14 19.64
C PHE A 50 5.71 -24.74 19.99
N GLY A 51 6.89 -24.65 20.60
CA GLY A 51 7.48 -23.40 21.08
C GLY A 51 7.84 -22.45 19.94
N ALA A 52 8.38 -22.98 18.82
CA ALA A 52 8.69 -22.17 17.65
C ALA A 52 7.42 -21.55 17.01
N THR A 53 6.33 -22.32 16.88
CA THR A 53 5.06 -21.83 16.34
C THR A 53 4.41 -20.78 17.22
N ILE A 54 4.43 -20.97 18.55
CA ILE A 54 3.91 -19.97 19.48
C ILE A 54 4.74 -18.69 19.38
N MET A 55 6.08 -18.80 19.32
CA MET A 55 6.96 -17.64 19.24
C MET A 55 6.80 -16.89 17.91
N ALA A 56 6.63 -17.60 16.79
CA ALA A 56 6.31 -16.99 15.50
C ALA A 56 5.00 -16.17 15.53
N ASN A 57 3.95 -16.71 16.17
CA ASN A 57 2.68 -15.98 16.32
C ASN A 57 2.82 -14.74 17.23
N VAL A 58 3.59 -14.85 18.31
CA VAL A 58 3.85 -13.71 19.22
C VAL A 58 4.63 -12.59 18.53
N ILE A 59 5.49 -12.91 17.55
CA ILE A 59 6.18 -11.91 16.72
C ILE A 59 5.25 -11.33 15.63
N GLY A 60 4.36 -12.15 15.07
CA GLY A 60 3.46 -11.74 13.99
C GLY A 60 2.36 -10.75 14.42
N LEU A 61 1.71 -10.99 15.56
CA LEU A 61 0.55 -10.19 15.99
C LEU A 61 0.86 -8.71 16.30
N PRO A 62 1.96 -8.36 16.98
CA PRO A 62 2.33 -6.97 17.22
C PRO A 62 2.66 -6.24 15.91
N THR A 63 3.18 -6.95 14.91
CA THR A 63 3.58 -6.38 13.62
C THR A 63 2.39 -5.74 12.90
N GLU A 64 1.24 -6.39 12.88
CA GLU A 64 0.02 -5.86 12.25
C GLU A 64 -0.52 -4.62 12.99
N VAL A 65 -0.52 -4.65 14.33
CA VAL A 65 -0.97 -3.52 15.15
C VAL A 65 0.00 -2.34 15.06
N PHE A 66 1.30 -2.63 15.05
CA PHE A 66 2.37 -1.63 14.94
C PHE A 66 2.38 -0.99 13.55
N MET A 67 2.32 -1.78 12.48
CA MET A 67 2.19 -1.28 11.10
C MET A 67 0.87 -0.53 10.90
N GLY A 68 -0.23 -0.98 11.51
CA GLY A 68 -1.51 -0.30 11.47
C GLY A 68 -1.49 1.09 12.14
N ARG A 69 -0.77 1.24 13.26
CA ARG A 69 -0.54 2.55 13.92
C ARG A 69 0.38 3.43 13.08
N MET A 70 1.51 2.89 12.60
CA MET A 70 2.46 3.64 11.79
C MET A 70 1.84 4.16 10.48
N ASN A 71 0.94 3.40 9.85
CA ASN A 71 0.23 3.86 8.65
C ASN A 71 -0.75 5.00 8.94
N ARG A 72 -1.44 4.99 10.09
CA ARG A 72 -2.34 6.10 10.48
C ARG A 72 -1.56 7.37 10.77
N ASP A 73 -0.46 7.27 11.51
CA ASP A 73 0.38 8.42 11.86
C ASP A 73 1.03 9.04 10.60
N LYS A 74 1.43 8.23 9.62
CA LYS A 74 1.91 8.72 8.32
C LYS A 74 0.83 9.47 7.55
N ILE A 75 -0.40 8.95 7.51
CA ILE A 75 -1.53 9.64 6.86
C ILE A 75 -1.77 11.00 7.51
N ASP A 76 -1.83 11.06 8.84
CA ASP A 76 -2.07 12.31 9.55
C ASP A 76 -0.89 13.30 9.39
N GLN A 77 0.36 12.82 9.34
CA GLN A 77 1.51 13.68 9.05
C GLN A 77 1.46 14.26 7.63
N VAL A 78 1.13 13.43 6.65
CA VAL A 78 1.06 13.84 5.24
C VAL A 78 -0.11 14.82 5.01
N LEU A 79 -1.27 14.58 5.63
CA LEU A 79 -2.44 15.46 5.50
C LEU A 79 -2.28 16.80 6.25
N ASN A 80 -1.56 16.82 7.37
CA ASN A 80 -1.32 18.03 8.16
C ASN A 80 0.05 18.67 7.89
N ALA A 81 0.83 18.13 6.95
CA ALA A 81 2.08 18.72 6.53
C ALA A 81 1.79 20.14 6.05
N LYS A 82 2.45 21.13 6.65
CA LYS A 82 2.44 22.48 6.09
C LYS A 82 3.17 22.40 4.78
N ILE A 83 2.51 22.83 3.70
CA ILE A 83 3.15 23.02 2.40
C ILE A 83 4.15 24.15 2.58
N ASP A 84 5.40 23.78 2.86
CA ASP A 84 6.53 24.68 2.86
C ASP A 84 7.22 24.65 1.48
N ARG A 85 8.19 25.56 1.29
CA ARG A 85 8.84 25.71 -0.02
C ARG A 85 9.63 24.47 -0.43
N ALA A 86 10.21 23.76 0.52
CA ALA A 86 10.98 22.54 0.22
C ALA A 86 10.06 21.41 -0.24
N LEU A 87 8.91 21.26 0.43
CA LEU A 87 7.87 20.31 0.04
C LEU A 87 7.26 20.65 -1.32
N PHE A 88 7.09 21.95 -1.61
CA PHE A 88 6.60 22.42 -2.90
C PHE A 88 7.58 22.07 -4.04
N GLU A 89 8.86 22.37 -3.85
CA GLU A 89 9.93 22.05 -4.83
C GLU A 89 10.14 20.55 -5.01
N GLU A 90 9.77 19.72 -4.03
CA GLU A 90 9.81 18.25 -4.15
C GLU A 90 8.61 17.69 -4.94
N MET A 91 7.44 18.33 -4.84
CA MET A 91 6.21 17.94 -5.53
C MET A 91 6.13 18.40 -6.98
N ASP A 92 6.66 19.60 -7.27
CA ASP A 92 6.73 20.21 -8.60
C ASP A 92 7.84 19.52 -9.42
N GLU A 93 7.58 18.28 -9.85
CA GLU A 93 8.53 17.48 -10.63
C GLU A 93 8.74 18.07 -12.04
N ASP A 94 7.73 18.75 -12.60
CA ASP A 94 7.81 19.33 -13.95
C ASP A 94 8.40 20.75 -13.99
N GLY A 95 8.54 21.40 -12.83
CA GLY A 95 9.15 22.72 -12.66
C GLY A 95 8.28 23.86 -13.18
N SER A 96 6.96 23.64 -13.29
CA SER A 96 5.98 24.63 -13.71
C SER A 96 5.85 25.80 -12.73
N GLY A 97 6.22 25.59 -11.46
CA GLY A 97 6.03 26.55 -10.38
C GLY A 97 4.60 26.60 -9.84
N ASP A 98 3.72 25.72 -10.30
CA ASP A 98 2.45 25.38 -9.66
C ASP A 98 2.42 23.90 -9.29
N ILE A 99 1.45 23.50 -8.45
CA ILE A 99 1.25 22.08 -8.12
C ILE A 99 -0.11 21.68 -8.66
N SER A 100 -0.08 20.82 -9.65
CA SER A 100 -1.26 20.19 -10.22
C SER A 100 -1.87 19.19 -9.23
N LYS A 101 -3.15 18.85 -9.45
CA LYS A 101 -3.85 17.88 -8.60
C LYS A 101 -3.20 16.50 -8.68
N ASP A 102 -2.69 16.12 -9.84
CA ASP A 102 -2.02 14.86 -10.09
C ASP A 102 -0.64 14.80 -9.43
N GLU A 103 0.17 15.84 -9.49
CA GLU A 103 1.43 15.91 -8.72
C GLU A 103 1.18 15.78 -7.22
N PHE A 104 0.17 16.51 -6.71
CA PHE A 104 -0.23 16.38 -5.32
C PHE A 104 -0.61 14.93 -4.97
N LEU A 105 -1.47 14.30 -5.77
CA LEU A 105 -1.92 12.93 -5.50
C LEU A 105 -0.80 11.91 -5.66
N LEU A 106 0.07 12.04 -6.66
CA LEU A 106 1.20 11.15 -6.89
C LEU A 106 2.18 11.20 -5.72
N TYR A 107 2.52 12.42 -5.27
CA TYR A 107 3.36 12.63 -4.10
C TYR A 107 2.75 12.01 -2.84
N MET A 108 1.46 12.25 -2.58
CA MET A 108 0.77 11.67 -1.43
C MET A 108 0.74 10.14 -1.50
N LEU A 109 0.45 9.56 -2.67
CA LEU A 109 0.43 8.11 -2.84
C LEU A 109 1.80 7.48 -2.65
N GLU A 110 2.87 8.15 -3.10
CA GLU A 110 4.24 7.70 -2.93
C GLU A 110 4.66 7.75 -1.45
N ASN A 111 4.46 8.89 -0.78
CA ASN A 111 4.89 9.08 0.61
C ASN A 111 4.06 8.29 1.62
N LEU A 112 2.81 7.97 1.28
CA LEU A 112 2.00 7.02 2.05
C LEU A 112 2.45 5.56 1.84
N GLY A 113 3.36 5.29 0.90
CA GLY A 113 3.80 3.95 0.54
C GLY A 113 2.72 3.11 -0.13
N LEU A 114 1.67 3.76 -0.66
CA LEU A 114 0.60 3.08 -1.40
C LEU A 114 1.07 2.70 -2.81
N VAL A 115 2.03 3.46 -3.35
CA VAL A 115 2.66 3.19 -4.63
C VAL A 115 4.16 3.35 -4.49
N GLU A 116 4.93 2.40 -5.02
CA GLU A 116 6.39 2.47 -5.07
C GLU A 116 6.83 3.43 -6.19
N ARG A 117 7.88 4.23 -5.93
CA ARG A 117 8.43 5.19 -6.91
C ARG A 117 8.79 4.53 -8.24
N GLU A 118 9.26 3.28 -8.22
CA GLU A 118 9.60 2.53 -9.44
C GLU A 118 8.35 2.27 -10.31
N LYS A 119 7.22 1.92 -9.69
CA LYS A 119 5.95 1.72 -10.40
C LYS A 119 5.46 3.02 -11.03
N LEU A 120 5.58 4.15 -10.31
CA LEU A 120 5.25 5.47 -10.85
C LEU A 120 6.12 5.84 -12.05
N ARG A 121 7.44 5.60 -11.97
CA ARG A 121 8.35 5.81 -13.11
C ARG A 121 7.95 4.99 -14.32
N LEU A 122 7.64 3.70 -14.13
CA LEU A 122 7.21 2.82 -15.21
C LEU A 122 5.92 3.32 -15.88
N LEU A 123 4.95 3.75 -15.07
CA LEU A 123 3.69 4.32 -15.57
C LEU A 123 3.94 5.62 -16.35
N ASN A 124 4.82 6.49 -15.85
CA ASN A 124 5.17 7.73 -16.53
C ASN A 124 5.89 7.46 -17.87
N THR A 125 6.84 6.52 -17.91
CA THR A 125 7.49 6.09 -19.16
C THR A 125 6.45 5.61 -20.17
N ARG A 126 5.50 4.78 -19.73
CA ARG A 126 4.43 4.29 -20.61
C ARG A 126 3.52 5.42 -21.12
N PHE A 127 3.26 6.43 -20.29
CA PHE A 127 2.48 7.59 -20.67
C PHE A 127 3.20 8.42 -21.75
N LEU A 128 4.49 8.71 -21.55
CA LEU A 128 5.31 9.45 -22.52
C LEU A 128 5.39 8.72 -23.87
N GLU A 129 5.53 7.40 -23.88
CA GLU A 129 5.46 6.60 -25.12
C GLU A 129 4.14 6.79 -25.88
N LEU A 130 3.02 6.89 -25.16
CA LEU A 130 1.70 7.08 -25.75
C LEU A 130 1.51 8.50 -26.29
N GLU A 131 2.10 9.50 -25.63
CA GLU A 131 2.15 10.88 -26.11
C GLU A 131 3.00 11.01 -27.37
N GLU A 132 4.23 10.46 -27.36
CA GLU A 132 5.14 10.51 -28.50
C GLU A 132 4.55 9.78 -29.71
N ALA A 133 3.86 8.66 -29.48
CA ALA A 133 3.14 7.94 -30.53
C ALA A 133 1.90 8.70 -31.06
N GLY A 134 1.54 9.85 -30.48
CA GLY A 134 0.38 10.67 -30.85
C GLY A 134 -0.97 9.99 -30.59
N VAL A 135 -0.97 8.88 -29.83
CA VAL A 135 -2.15 8.05 -29.59
C VAL A 135 -3.16 8.82 -28.76
N LEU A 136 -2.70 9.51 -27.71
CA LEU A 136 -3.58 10.27 -26.81
C LEU A 136 -4.27 11.42 -27.55
N GLU A 137 -3.52 12.17 -28.35
CA GLU A 137 -4.05 13.30 -29.11
C GLU A 137 -5.05 12.85 -30.18
N LYS A 138 -4.77 11.72 -30.85
CA LYS A 138 -5.72 11.11 -31.78
C LYS A 138 -7.05 10.78 -31.09
N TYR A 139 -7.02 10.08 -29.95
CA TYR A 139 -8.24 9.74 -29.22
C TYR A 139 -9.00 10.98 -28.73
N LYS A 140 -8.29 12.00 -28.23
CA LYS A 140 -8.89 13.27 -27.80
C LYS A 140 -9.65 13.96 -28.94
N ASN A 141 -9.05 13.99 -30.13
CA ASN A 141 -9.66 14.58 -31.31
C ASN A 141 -10.87 13.78 -31.82
N ASP A 142 -10.77 12.45 -31.84
CA ASP A 142 -11.88 11.57 -32.22
C ASP A 142 -13.10 11.75 -31.31
N VAL A 143 -12.89 11.79 -29.99
CA VAL A 143 -13.96 12.02 -29.01
C VAL A 143 -14.56 13.43 -29.14
N THR A 144 -13.74 14.45 -29.34
CA THR A 144 -14.21 15.83 -29.51
C THR A 144 -15.05 15.98 -30.78
N ALA A 145 -14.62 15.35 -31.88
CA ALA A 145 -15.37 15.33 -33.13
C ALA A 145 -16.71 14.58 -32.99
N GLU A 146 -16.75 13.47 -32.25
CA GLU A 146 -17.98 12.73 -31.98
C GLU A 146 -18.97 13.56 -31.15
N ASN A 147 -18.49 14.22 -30.10
CA ASN A 147 -19.32 15.08 -29.23
C ASN A 147 -19.89 16.26 -30.01
N LYS A 148 -19.09 16.92 -30.84
CA LYS A 148 -19.56 18.03 -31.68
C LYS A 148 -20.66 17.59 -32.65
N LYS A 149 -20.51 16.44 -33.30
CA LYS A 149 -21.55 15.87 -34.18
C LYS A 149 -22.83 15.54 -33.42
N LYS A 150 -22.73 14.99 -32.19
CA LYS A 150 -23.90 14.72 -31.34
C LYS A 150 -24.61 16.01 -30.95
N ASP A 151 -23.87 17.06 -30.61
CA ASP A 151 -24.43 18.37 -30.26
C ASP A 151 -25.11 19.05 -31.45
N GLU A 152 -24.51 18.98 -32.64
CA GLU A 152 -25.11 19.49 -33.89
C GLU A 152 -26.39 18.72 -34.26
N ALA A 153 -26.36 17.38 -34.16
CA ALA A 153 -27.54 16.55 -34.42
C ALA A 153 -28.67 16.79 -33.40
N LYS A 154 -28.32 17.06 -32.13
CA LYS A 154 -29.29 17.39 -31.09
C LYS A 154 -29.96 18.74 -31.36
N LYS A 155 -29.17 19.78 -31.69
CA LYS A 155 -29.69 21.11 -32.04
C LYS A 155 -30.58 21.08 -33.28
N ALA A 156 -30.21 20.31 -34.31
CA ALA A 156 -31.03 20.14 -35.50
C ALA A 156 -32.40 19.51 -35.18
N ARG A 157 -32.43 18.46 -34.34
CA ARG A 157 -33.68 17.82 -33.90
C ARG A 157 -34.56 18.74 -33.04
N GLU A 158 -33.97 19.58 -32.20
CA GLU A 158 -34.69 20.57 -31.38
C GLU A 158 -35.32 21.67 -32.26
N LEU A 159 -34.58 22.16 -33.27
CA LEU A 159 -35.09 23.13 -34.26
C LEU A 159 -36.23 22.55 -35.12
N GLU A 160 -36.10 21.30 -35.55
CA GLU A 160 -37.17 20.60 -36.30
C GLU A 160 -38.43 20.39 -35.45
N ALA A 161 -38.27 20.11 -34.15
CA ALA A 161 -39.39 19.98 -33.21
C ALA A 161 -40.10 21.32 -32.95
N GLU A 162 -39.36 22.44 -32.83
CA GLU A 162 -39.95 23.78 -32.70
C GLU A 162 -40.66 24.23 -33.97
N GLN A 163 -40.11 23.95 -35.15
CA GLN A 163 -40.72 24.31 -36.44
C GLN A 163 -42.00 23.51 -36.72
N ASN A 164 -42.05 22.22 -36.38
CA ASN A 164 -43.26 21.41 -36.50
C ASN A 164 -44.30 21.69 -35.39
N GLY A 165 -43.90 22.24 -34.25
CA GLY A 165 -44.81 22.65 -33.17
C GLY A 165 -45.56 23.97 -33.42
N GLY A 166 -45.05 24.83 -34.32
CA GLY A 166 -45.64 26.15 -34.62
C GLY A 166 -46.77 26.16 -35.66
N GLY A 167 -47.06 25.03 -36.31
CA GLY A 167 -47.95 24.94 -37.47
C GLY A 167 -49.46 24.91 -37.19
N VAL A 168 -49.90 24.95 -35.93
CA VAL A 168 -51.33 24.95 -35.58
C VAL A 168 -51.74 26.32 -35.01
N LYS A 169 -51.65 27.37 -35.84
CA LYS A 169 -52.38 28.62 -35.59
C LYS A 169 -53.67 28.61 -36.42
N PHE A 170 -54.75 28.41 -35.69
CA PHE A 170 -56.16 28.47 -36.05
C PHE A 170 -56.50 29.40 -37.22
N VAL A 171 -57.10 28.82 -38.25
CA VAL A 171 -58.04 29.52 -39.13
C VAL A 171 -59.41 29.42 -38.44
N VAL A 172 -59.87 30.54 -37.87
CA VAL A 172 -61.28 30.79 -37.53
C VAL A 172 -61.74 31.95 -38.38
#